data_AF-A0A926N330-F1
#
_entry.id   AF-A0A926N330-F1
#
_cell.length_a   1.000
_cell.length_b   1.000
_cell.length_c   1.000
_cell.angle_alpha   90.00
_cell.angle_beta   90.00
_cell.angle_gamma   90.00
#
_symmetry.space_group_name_H-M   'P 1'
#
loop_
_entity.id
_entity.type
_entity.pdbx_description
1 polymer ?
#
loop_
_entity_poly.entity_id
_entity_poly.type
_entity_poly.pdbx_seq_one_letter_code
_entity_poly.pdbx_strand_id
1 'polypeptide(L)'
;MKIGEAIISELIKDKDVVSASIVGSYSENKDIKKIGDIDVVVICKKLTKKVFLKILKRVKKKKFKINTLINSTFGPMKISNETSLPIHLMIYDLESHKNHVLKSPFTCFDWERSKIYRGKSLKDIFSVKQLHLSDFYEARRNSGEYMKDIKKNRISIRQYKFQDNKVIEKKKFIKINPRNRGEFVYHIINFLVINLYKYLHKKNTKVKGKQFDNLFLKITRNNQRLLKNFKLLRERKKNKDLVYDPSIVSLALSFIKNFNQYLEKVKNEYIELNFIRHAQTSMNKKKLFLGSRIDPKIKNIKRKKINNIKYNYIITSNLLRAKMTRNFFSAKKILNNELINEIDYGNADGLTIMETKKKYPHLFESWKNGIDVKFPQGENTHDVKKRAKKFLNFLNNFKSGSKILIISHSFFLRVLFSLILKMNLKTAYQINIDHLKIFQFLKKGKYYISNLNRAEYYKILSKNHD
;
A
#
# COMPACT_ATOMS: atom_id res chain seq x y z
N MET A 1 32.08 -18.18 6.10
CA MET A 1 31.01 -17.29 5.57
C MET A 1 29.84 -18.14 5.10
N LYS A 2 28.62 -17.88 5.59
CA LYS A 2 27.40 -18.59 5.15
C LYS A 2 27.19 -18.38 3.64
N ILE A 3 26.77 -19.40 2.87
CA ILE A 3 26.62 -19.32 1.40
C ILE A 3 25.89 -18.04 0.94
N GLY A 4 24.82 -17.62 1.64
CA GLY A 4 24.10 -16.38 1.32
C GLY A 4 24.95 -15.11 1.42
N GLU A 5 25.79 -14.98 2.45
CA GLU A 5 26.70 -13.85 2.63
C GLU A 5 27.77 -13.80 1.53
N ALA A 6 28.24 -14.97 1.10
CA ALA A 6 29.18 -15.10 -0.01
C ALA A 6 28.57 -14.61 -1.33
N ILE A 7 27.29 -14.94 -1.58
CA ILE A 7 26.54 -14.50 -2.76
C ILE A 7 26.43 -12.97 -2.77
N ILE A 8 25.91 -12.35 -1.70
CA ILE A 8 25.70 -10.90 -1.68
C ILE A 8 27.02 -10.12 -1.71
N SER A 9 28.09 -10.66 -1.11
CA SER A 9 29.43 -10.05 -1.15
C SER A 9 30.07 -10.14 -2.54
N GLU A 10 29.73 -11.15 -3.34
CA GLU A 10 30.16 -11.21 -4.75
C GLU A 10 29.34 -10.27 -5.63
N LEU A 11 28.04 -10.18 -5.39
CA LEU A 11 27.13 -9.33 -6.15
C LEU A 11 27.44 -7.84 -6.00
N ILE A 12 27.74 -7.38 -4.78
CA ILE A 12 27.99 -5.96 -4.50
C ILE A 12 29.28 -5.42 -5.14
N LYS A 13 30.20 -6.29 -5.56
CA LYS A 13 31.41 -5.88 -6.31
C LYS A 13 31.10 -5.33 -7.70
N ASP A 14 29.90 -5.58 -8.22
CA ASP A 14 29.50 -5.00 -9.48
C ASP A 14 29.08 -3.54 -9.32
N LYS A 15 29.72 -2.62 -10.05
CA LYS A 15 29.44 -1.17 -9.99
C LYS A 15 27.99 -0.77 -10.31
N ASP A 16 27.24 -1.65 -10.96
CA ASP A 16 25.82 -1.44 -11.26
C ASP A 16 24.90 -1.87 -10.11
N VAL A 17 25.39 -2.64 -9.14
CA VAL A 17 24.62 -3.12 -7.98
C VAL A 17 24.71 -2.10 -6.85
N VAL A 18 23.55 -1.65 -6.37
CA VAL A 18 23.38 -0.68 -5.28
C VAL A 18 23.14 -1.39 -3.95
N SER A 19 22.45 -2.54 -3.99
CA SER A 19 22.16 -3.34 -2.81
C SER A 19 21.99 -4.81 -3.18
N ALA A 20 22.42 -5.69 -2.27
CA ALA A 20 22.15 -7.11 -2.33
C ALA A 20 21.75 -7.59 -0.94
N SER A 21 20.58 -8.20 -0.81
CA SER A 21 20.00 -8.61 0.47
C SER A 21 19.55 -10.07 0.42
N ILE A 22 19.87 -10.83 1.46
CA ILE A 22 19.27 -12.15 1.67
C ILE A 22 17.95 -11.96 2.40
N VAL A 23 16.86 -12.49 1.86
CA VAL A 23 15.51 -12.34 2.44
C VAL A 23 14.90 -13.72 2.73
N GLY A 24 13.62 -13.72 3.13
CA GLY A 24 12.89 -14.97 3.34
C GLY A 24 13.47 -15.82 4.49
N SER A 25 13.32 -17.13 4.39
CA SER A 25 13.58 -18.06 5.50
C SER A 25 15.07 -18.25 5.83
N TYR A 26 15.96 -17.98 4.89
CA TYR A 26 17.42 -18.10 5.09
C TYR A 26 17.95 -17.05 6.07
N SER A 27 17.44 -15.82 5.99
CA SER A 27 17.82 -14.72 6.89
C SER A 27 17.51 -15.00 8.37
N GLU A 28 16.90 -16.15 8.67
CA GLU A 28 16.41 -16.55 9.98
C GLU A 28 17.31 -17.56 10.71
N ASN A 29 18.61 -17.64 10.38
CA ASN A 29 19.61 -18.52 11.02
C ASN A 29 19.25 -20.01 11.00
N LYS A 30 18.93 -20.55 9.82
CA LYS A 30 18.76 -22.00 9.62
C LYS A 30 20.02 -22.61 9.02
N ASP A 31 20.29 -23.85 9.42
CA ASP A 31 21.26 -24.74 8.77
C ASP A 31 20.87 -24.94 7.29
N ILE A 32 21.87 -24.93 6.39
CA ILE A 32 21.71 -25.05 4.93
C ILE A 32 20.90 -26.31 4.56
N LYS A 33 21.06 -27.42 5.31
CA LYS A 33 20.31 -28.67 5.09
C LYS A 33 18.79 -28.51 5.32
N LYS A 34 18.38 -27.53 6.14
CA LYS A 34 16.97 -27.24 6.49
C LYS A 34 16.34 -26.15 5.61
N ILE A 35 17.10 -25.60 4.67
CA ILE A 35 16.62 -24.51 3.78
C ILE A 35 16.17 -25.12 2.44
N GLY A 36 15.02 -24.66 1.95
CA GLY A 36 14.51 -25.05 0.63
C GLY A 36 15.12 -24.25 -0.51
N ASP A 37 15.30 -22.94 -0.30
CA ASP A 37 15.80 -21.97 -1.27
C ASP A 37 16.46 -20.77 -0.57
N ILE A 38 17.45 -20.15 -1.22
CA ILE A 38 18.03 -18.87 -0.81
C ILE A 38 17.36 -17.75 -1.61
N ASP A 39 16.52 -16.96 -0.96
CA ASP A 39 15.95 -15.75 -1.56
C ASP A 39 16.95 -14.60 -1.51
N VAL A 40 17.31 -14.06 -2.68
CA VAL A 40 18.24 -12.95 -2.84
C VAL A 40 17.57 -11.83 -3.62
N VAL A 41 17.51 -10.64 -3.03
CA VAL A 41 17.03 -9.43 -3.70
C VAL A 41 18.22 -8.56 -4.05
N VAL A 42 18.33 -8.18 -5.32
CA VAL A 42 19.40 -7.32 -5.85
C VAL A 42 18.78 -6.06 -6.42
N ILE A 43 19.25 -4.90 -5.99
CA ILE A 43 18.88 -3.59 -6.53
C ILE A 43 20.06 -3.06 -7.33
N CYS A 44 19.84 -2.76 -8.61
CA CYS A 44 20.82 -2.16 -9.51
C CYS A 44 20.43 -0.72 -9.88
N LYS A 45 21.37 0.03 -10.45
CA LYS A 45 21.14 1.42 -10.88
C LYS A 45 20.10 1.51 -12.00
N LYS A 46 20.26 0.66 -13.02
CA LYS A 46 19.35 0.55 -14.17
C LYS A 46 19.31 -0.88 -14.67
N LEU A 47 18.11 -1.43 -14.84
CA LEU A 47 17.95 -2.81 -15.27
C LEU A 47 17.96 -2.88 -16.80
N THR A 48 18.91 -3.62 -17.35
CA THR A 48 19.00 -3.94 -18.79
C THR A 48 19.25 -5.43 -18.97
N LYS A 49 19.04 -5.96 -20.19
CA LYS A 49 19.37 -7.36 -20.51
C LYS A 49 20.83 -7.69 -20.17
N LYS A 50 21.76 -6.77 -20.48
CA LYS A 50 23.19 -6.90 -20.20
C LYS A 50 23.47 -6.98 -18.70
N VAL A 51 22.91 -6.06 -17.91
CA VAL A 51 23.08 -6.06 -16.44
C VAL A 51 22.48 -7.32 -15.81
N PHE A 52 21.27 -7.71 -16.23
CA PHE A 52 20.58 -8.90 -15.74
C PHE A 52 21.40 -10.17 -15.98
N LEU A 53 21.87 -10.40 -17.22
CA LEU A 53 22.71 -11.56 -17.56
C LEU A 53 24.07 -11.54 -16.85
N LYS A 54 24.67 -10.36 -16.69
CA LYS A 54 25.94 -10.19 -15.95
C LYS A 54 25.80 -10.61 -14.49
N ILE A 55 24.74 -10.16 -13.81
CA ILE A 55 24.44 -10.53 -12.42
C ILE A 55 24.22 -12.04 -12.29
N LEU A 56 23.44 -12.65 -13.20
CA LEU A 56 23.25 -14.10 -13.23
C LEU A 56 24.59 -14.84 -13.39
N LYS A 57 25.45 -14.40 -14.31
CA LYS A 57 26.76 -15.00 -14.56
C LYS A 57 27.68 -14.93 -13.35
N ARG A 58 27.65 -13.83 -12.58
CA ARG A 58 28.44 -13.69 -11.33
C ARG A 58 28.06 -14.74 -10.29
N VAL A 59 26.77 -14.96 -10.07
CA VAL A 59 26.29 -15.97 -9.12
C VAL A 59 26.67 -17.38 -9.62
N LYS A 60 26.49 -17.67 -10.92
CA LYS A 60 26.86 -18.97 -11.51
C LYS A 60 28.36 -19.29 -11.42
N LYS A 61 29.22 -18.28 -11.61
CA LYS A 61 30.68 -18.46 -11.58
C LYS A 61 31.23 -18.71 -10.19
N LYS A 62 30.49 -18.34 -9.14
CA LYS A 62 30.94 -18.55 -7.77
C LYS A 62 30.85 -20.04 -7.44
N LYS A 63 32.01 -20.69 -7.28
CA LYS A 63 32.07 -22.09 -6.86
C LYS A 63 31.67 -22.19 -5.39
N PHE A 64 30.69 -23.05 -5.11
CA PHE A 64 30.28 -23.43 -3.76
C PHE A 64 30.52 -24.93 -3.58
N LYS A 65 30.60 -25.39 -2.33
CA LYS A 65 30.70 -26.84 -2.02
C LYS A 65 29.46 -27.65 -2.41
N ILE A 66 28.37 -26.98 -2.78
CA ILE A 66 27.09 -27.58 -3.16
C ILE A 66 26.69 -27.02 -4.52
N ASN A 67 26.16 -27.85 -5.42
CA ASN A 67 25.64 -27.39 -6.71
C ASN A 67 24.50 -26.38 -6.50
N THR A 68 24.44 -25.33 -7.31
CA THR A 68 23.43 -24.27 -7.19
C THR A 68 22.62 -24.11 -8.46
N LEU A 69 21.32 -23.89 -8.32
CA LEU A 69 20.41 -23.64 -9.44
C LEU A 69 19.76 -22.26 -9.29
N ILE A 70 19.84 -21.41 -10.31
CA ILE A 70 19.28 -20.05 -10.24
C ILE A 70 17.85 -20.03 -10.76
N ASN A 71 16.93 -19.56 -9.92
CA ASN A 71 15.57 -19.20 -10.28
C ASN A 71 15.44 -17.67 -10.31
N SER A 72 15.18 -17.07 -11.47
CA SER A 72 14.97 -15.62 -11.60
C SER A 72 13.51 -15.25 -11.92
N THR A 73 12.57 -16.15 -11.64
CA THR A 73 11.13 -15.87 -11.78
C THR A 73 10.61 -15.15 -10.55
N PHE A 74 9.55 -14.36 -10.68
CA PHE A 74 8.89 -13.72 -9.55
C PHE A 74 7.66 -14.51 -9.14
N GLY A 75 7.74 -15.23 -8.02
CA GLY A 75 6.60 -15.88 -7.42
C GLY A 75 6.92 -17.06 -6.52
N PRO A 76 5.90 -17.76 -6.00
CA PRO A 76 6.09 -18.87 -5.08
C PRO A 76 6.53 -20.15 -5.79
N MET A 77 7.06 -20.06 -7.01
CA MET A 77 7.53 -21.22 -7.74
C MET A 77 8.90 -21.60 -7.20
N LYS A 78 8.96 -22.74 -6.54
CA LYS A 78 10.22 -23.36 -6.17
C LYS A 78 10.70 -24.21 -7.33
N ILE A 79 11.97 -24.07 -7.66
CA ILE A 79 12.67 -25.03 -8.51
C ILE A 79 13.41 -25.92 -7.52
N SER A 80 13.07 -27.20 -7.44
CA SER A 80 13.75 -28.16 -6.57
C SER A 80 14.42 -29.24 -7.41
N ASN A 81 15.71 -29.46 -7.17
CA ASN A 81 16.43 -30.65 -7.60
C ASN A 81 17.09 -31.22 -6.33
N GLU A 82 17.07 -32.54 -6.14
CA GLU A 82 17.56 -33.19 -4.90
C GLU A 82 19.06 -32.93 -4.67
N THR A 83 19.80 -32.65 -5.74
CA THR A 83 21.25 -32.47 -5.72
C THR A 83 21.70 -31.00 -5.72
N SER A 84 20.79 -30.02 -5.84
CA SER A 84 21.16 -28.60 -6.03
C SER A 84 20.39 -27.66 -5.11
N LEU A 85 21.11 -26.70 -4.52
CA LEU A 85 20.54 -25.62 -3.71
C LEU A 85 19.95 -24.53 -4.62
N PRO A 86 18.63 -24.28 -4.59
CA PRO A 86 18.00 -23.23 -5.38
C PRO A 86 18.34 -21.83 -4.83
N ILE A 87 18.79 -20.94 -5.71
CA ILE A 87 18.97 -19.51 -5.45
C ILE A 87 17.88 -18.77 -6.19
N HIS A 88 16.91 -18.24 -5.46
CA HIS A 88 15.87 -17.40 -6.01
C HIS A 88 16.37 -15.96 -6.09
N LEU A 89 16.86 -15.57 -7.27
CA LEU A 89 17.54 -14.31 -7.53
C LEU A 89 16.57 -13.30 -8.17
N MET A 90 16.08 -12.37 -7.36
CA MET A 90 15.17 -11.31 -7.76
C MET A 90 15.95 -10.01 -7.99
N ILE A 91 16.05 -9.60 -9.25
CA ILE A 91 16.86 -8.43 -9.65
C ILE A 91 15.91 -7.30 -10.04
N TYR A 92 16.09 -6.13 -9.45
CA TYR A 92 15.33 -4.92 -9.72
C TYR A 92 16.29 -3.76 -10.00
N ASP A 93 15.86 -2.76 -10.75
CA ASP A 93 16.36 -1.41 -10.57
C ASP A 93 15.53 -0.64 -9.52
N LEU A 94 15.90 0.62 -9.24
CA LEU A 94 15.21 1.42 -8.23
C LEU A 94 13.70 1.57 -8.54
N GLU A 95 13.34 1.82 -9.79
CA GLU A 95 11.95 2.07 -10.18
C GLU A 95 11.11 0.79 -10.18
N SER A 96 11.65 -0.33 -10.69
CA SER A 96 10.97 -1.62 -10.61
C SER A 96 10.86 -2.13 -9.16
N HIS A 97 11.82 -1.81 -8.29
CA HIS A 97 11.71 -2.11 -6.86
C HIS A 97 10.59 -1.31 -6.19
N LYS A 98 10.54 0.02 -6.41
CA LYS A 98 9.42 0.86 -5.93
C LYS A 98 8.08 0.30 -6.39
N ASN A 99 7.95 0.00 -7.67
CA ASN A 99 6.76 -0.61 -8.24
C ASN A 99 6.41 -1.96 -7.61
N HIS A 100 7.41 -2.78 -7.27
CA HIS A 100 7.20 -4.05 -6.57
C HIS A 100 6.69 -3.83 -5.13
N VAL A 101 7.25 -2.87 -4.39
CA VAL A 101 6.80 -2.49 -3.05
C VAL A 101 5.34 -2.00 -3.07
N LEU A 102 4.95 -1.21 -4.08
CA LEU A 102 3.57 -0.75 -4.24
C LEU A 102 2.60 -1.89 -4.59
N LYS A 103 3.03 -2.87 -5.39
CA LYS A 103 2.16 -3.96 -5.88
C LYS A 103 2.17 -5.21 -5.01
N SER A 104 3.20 -5.41 -4.18
CA SER A 104 3.40 -6.59 -3.34
C SER A 104 3.91 -6.22 -1.93
N PRO A 105 3.16 -5.35 -1.22
CA PRO A 105 3.59 -4.79 0.06
C PRO A 105 3.82 -5.84 1.14
N PHE A 106 3.02 -6.91 1.17
CA PHE A 106 3.15 -7.98 2.16
C PHE A 106 4.54 -8.63 2.15
N THR A 107 4.99 -9.04 0.95
CA THR A 107 6.29 -9.66 0.74
C THR A 107 7.42 -8.68 1.02
N CYS A 108 7.31 -7.45 0.53
CA CYS A 108 8.34 -6.43 0.74
C CYS A 108 8.46 -6.05 2.22
N PHE A 109 7.34 -6.02 2.96
CA PHE A 109 7.36 -5.73 4.39
C PHE A 109 8.10 -6.83 5.14
N ASP A 110 7.91 -8.10 4.77
CA ASP A 110 8.73 -9.18 5.31
C ASP A 110 10.23 -9.01 4.99
N TRP A 111 10.57 -8.58 3.77
CA TRP A 111 11.95 -8.36 3.35
C TRP A 111 12.67 -7.27 4.15
N GLU A 112 11.99 -6.20 4.53
CA GLU A 112 12.56 -5.11 5.34
C GLU A 112 13.11 -5.56 6.71
N ARG A 113 12.72 -6.74 7.19
CA ARG A 113 13.27 -7.28 8.45
C ARG A 113 14.64 -7.93 8.29
N SER A 114 15.12 -8.12 7.06
CA SER A 114 16.42 -8.75 6.85
C SER A 114 17.54 -7.90 7.44
N LYS A 115 18.44 -8.57 8.16
CA LYS A 115 19.69 -7.99 8.68
C LYS A 115 20.92 -8.37 7.86
N ILE A 116 20.75 -9.16 6.80
CA ILE A 116 21.84 -9.71 6.00
C ILE A 116 21.81 -9.05 4.63
N TYR A 117 22.56 -7.96 4.48
CA TYR A 117 22.66 -7.20 3.23
C TYR A 117 24.05 -6.58 3.04
N ARG A 118 24.30 -6.09 1.82
CA ARG A 118 25.43 -5.23 1.43
C ARG A 118 24.88 -4.02 0.67
N GLY A 119 25.48 -2.84 0.86
CA GLY A 119 24.93 -1.58 0.37
C GLY A 119 23.81 -1.05 1.27
N LYS A 120 22.79 -0.41 0.70
CA LYS A 120 21.62 0.09 1.46
C LYS A 120 20.64 -1.04 1.78
N SER A 121 19.97 -0.98 2.94
CA SER A 121 18.89 -1.92 3.24
C SER A 121 17.68 -1.67 2.31
N LEU A 122 16.86 -2.69 2.06
CA LEU A 122 15.64 -2.53 1.25
C LEU A 122 14.67 -1.50 1.84
N LYS A 123 14.63 -1.39 3.18
CA LYS A 123 13.84 -0.39 3.90
C LYS A 123 14.32 1.04 3.59
N ASP A 124 15.64 1.25 3.56
CA ASP A 124 16.23 2.57 3.29
C ASP A 124 16.14 2.95 1.81
N ILE A 125 16.09 1.97 0.91
CA ILE A 125 15.88 2.21 -0.53
C ILE A 125 14.45 2.68 -0.78
N PHE A 126 13.45 1.89 -0.36
CA PHE A 126 12.05 2.28 -0.46
C PHE A 126 11.17 1.45 0.48
N SER A 127 10.88 2.01 1.66
CA SER A 127 10.12 1.28 2.67
C SER A 127 8.62 1.23 2.39
N VAL A 128 7.98 0.09 2.67
CA VAL A 128 6.53 -0.14 2.81
C VAL A 128 5.89 0.78 3.87
N LYS A 129 6.63 1.26 4.86
CA LYS A 129 6.12 2.03 6.03
C LYS A 129 5.17 1.23 6.92
N GLN A 130 3.99 0.89 6.41
CA GLN A 130 2.96 0.10 7.09
C GLN A 130 2.03 -0.60 6.08
N LEU A 131 1.28 -1.60 6.57
CA LEU A 131 0.20 -2.23 5.81
C LEU A 131 -1.12 -1.46 6.00
N HIS A 132 -1.90 -1.34 4.93
CA HIS A 132 -3.24 -0.76 4.90
C HIS A 132 -4.30 -1.85 4.74
N LEU A 133 -5.56 -1.54 5.04
CA LEU A 133 -6.65 -2.49 4.84
C LEU A 133 -6.87 -2.76 3.35
N SER A 134 -6.74 -1.73 2.51
CA SER A 134 -6.79 -1.81 1.04
C SER A 134 -5.77 -2.80 0.46
N ASP A 135 -4.61 -2.99 1.10
CA ASP A 135 -3.60 -3.95 0.64
C ASP A 135 -4.18 -5.38 0.57
N PHE A 136 -5.14 -5.75 1.44
CA PHE A 136 -5.77 -7.07 1.41
C PHE A 136 -6.74 -7.29 0.24
N TYR A 137 -7.10 -6.22 -0.47
CA TYR A 137 -8.01 -6.26 -1.62
C TYR A 137 -7.29 -5.94 -2.94
N GLU A 138 -6.29 -5.05 -2.91
CA GLU A 138 -5.65 -4.49 -4.11
C GLU A 138 -4.26 -5.08 -4.39
N ALA A 139 -3.55 -5.56 -3.37
CA ALA A 139 -2.21 -6.11 -3.57
C ALA A 139 -2.24 -7.34 -4.48
N ARG A 140 -1.13 -7.56 -5.21
CA ARG A 140 -0.89 -8.83 -5.90
C ARG A 140 -0.96 -9.96 -4.88
N ARG A 141 -1.60 -11.06 -5.27
CA ARG A 141 -1.81 -12.23 -4.42
C ARG A 141 -2.58 -11.90 -3.14
N ASN A 142 -3.63 -11.09 -3.29
CA ASN A 142 -4.67 -11.01 -2.27
C ASN A 142 -5.46 -12.34 -2.17
N SER A 143 -6.31 -12.44 -1.16
CA SER A 143 -7.13 -13.64 -0.91
C SER A 143 -7.99 -14.04 -2.11
N GLY A 144 -8.49 -13.07 -2.89
CA GLY A 144 -9.26 -13.30 -4.11
C GLY A 144 -8.44 -13.88 -5.26
N GLU A 145 -7.22 -13.39 -5.50
CA GLU A 145 -6.30 -13.98 -6.48
C GLU A 145 -5.91 -15.41 -6.08
N TYR A 146 -5.60 -15.65 -4.81
CA TYR A 146 -5.28 -16.99 -4.30
C TYR A 146 -6.44 -17.97 -4.49
N MET A 147 -7.66 -17.55 -4.18
CA MET A 147 -8.88 -18.33 -4.40
C MET A 147 -9.02 -18.73 -5.88
N LYS A 148 -8.82 -17.78 -6.81
CA LYS A 148 -8.92 -18.04 -8.26
C LYS A 148 -7.83 -19.00 -8.74
N ASP A 149 -6.60 -18.83 -8.28
CA ASP A 149 -5.44 -19.65 -8.67
C ASP A 149 -5.59 -21.09 -8.15
N ILE A 150 -6.01 -21.29 -6.89
CA ILE A 150 -6.31 -22.62 -6.34
C ILE A 150 -7.42 -23.31 -7.15
N LYS A 151 -8.55 -22.64 -7.37
CA LYS A 151 -9.70 -23.23 -8.10
C LYS A 151 -9.36 -23.62 -9.53
N LYS A 152 -8.48 -22.87 -10.19
CA LYS A 152 -8.01 -23.16 -11.56
C LYS A 152 -6.78 -24.09 -11.59
N ASN A 153 -6.39 -24.67 -10.45
CA ASN A 153 -5.22 -25.54 -10.29
C ASN A 153 -3.95 -24.95 -10.93
N ARG A 154 -3.70 -23.64 -10.72
CA ARG A 154 -2.57 -22.92 -11.32
C ARG A 154 -1.92 -21.94 -10.35
N ILE A 155 -0.65 -21.62 -10.58
CA ILE A 155 0.10 -20.58 -9.86
C ILE A 155 0.49 -19.47 -10.82
N SER A 156 0.24 -18.23 -10.42
CA SER A 156 0.73 -17.06 -11.16
C SER A 156 2.18 -16.70 -10.80
N ILE A 157 3.05 -16.73 -11.82
CA ILE A 157 4.42 -16.25 -11.77
C ILE A 157 4.62 -15.06 -12.72
N ARG A 158 5.74 -14.35 -12.58
CA ARG A 158 6.18 -13.36 -13.58
C ARG A 158 7.63 -13.60 -13.97
N GLN A 159 7.99 -13.20 -15.18
CA GLN A 159 9.36 -13.23 -15.68
C GLN A 159 9.62 -11.94 -16.46
N TYR A 160 10.86 -11.48 -16.51
CA TYR A 160 11.21 -10.40 -17.40
C TYR A 160 11.22 -10.85 -18.86
N LYS A 161 10.70 -9.99 -19.73
CA LYS A 161 10.90 -10.01 -21.17
C LYS A 161 11.66 -8.73 -21.53
N PHE A 162 12.73 -8.86 -22.28
CA PHE A 162 13.54 -7.74 -22.76
C PHE A 162 13.21 -7.51 -24.23
N GLN A 163 12.64 -6.35 -24.57
CA GLN A 163 12.28 -5.94 -25.94
C GLN A 163 12.62 -4.46 -26.11
N ASP A 164 13.26 -4.09 -27.22
CA ASP A 164 13.48 -2.68 -27.63
C ASP A 164 14.07 -1.81 -26.50
N ASN A 165 15.11 -2.30 -25.82
CA ASN A 165 15.73 -1.66 -24.65
C ASN A 165 14.81 -1.43 -23.43
N LYS A 166 13.58 -1.96 -23.44
CA LYS A 166 12.63 -1.95 -22.32
C LYS A 166 12.62 -3.28 -21.59
N VAL A 167 12.37 -3.21 -20.28
CA VAL A 167 12.20 -4.36 -19.40
C VAL A 167 10.73 -4.49 -19.02
N ILE A 168 10.10 -5.62 -19.36
CA ILE A 168 8.67 -5.83 -19.17
C ILE A 168 8.45 -7.06 -18.29
N GLU A 169 7.63 -6.96 -17.25
CA GLU A 169 7.17 -8.12 -16.47
C GLU A 169 6.02 -8.84 -17.20
N LYS A 170 6.24 -10.07 -17.69
CA LYS A 170 5.19 -10.91 -18.27
C LYS A 170 4.62 -11.87 -17.22
N LYS A 171 3.32 -11.80 -16.95
CA LYS A 171 2.60 -12.76 -16.10
C LYS A 171 2.41 -14.08 -16.86
N LYS A 172 2.72 -15.20 -16.22
CA LYS A 172 2.50 -16.57 -16.72
C LYS A 172 1.77 -17.39 -15.66
N PHE A 173 1.10 -18.45 -16.10
CA PHE A 173 0.46 -19.42 -15.23
C PHE A 173 1.11 -20.78 -15.40
N ILE A 174 1.33 -21.48 -14.29
CA ILE A 174 1.90 -22.84 -14.28
C ILE A 174 0.90 -23.74 -13.56
N LYS A 175 0.69 -24.96 -14.08
CA LYS A 175 -0.18 -25.96 -13.45
C LYS A 175 0.39 -26.35 -12.08
N ILE A 176 -0.47 -26.40 -11.06
CA ILE A 176 -0.07 -26.88 -9.73
C ILE A 176 0.15 -28.40 -9.84
N ASN A 177 1.38 -28.85 -9.60
CA ASN A 177 1.65 -30.27 -9.39
C ASN A 177 1.23 -30.68 -7.96
N PRO A 178 1.00 -31.98 -7.69
CA PRO A 178 0.56 -32.44 -6.36
C PRO A 178 1.48 -32.02 -5.21
N ARG A 179 2.81 -32.06 -5.44
CA ARG A 179 3.83 -31.62 -4.47
C ARG A 179 3.70 -30.14 -4.09
N ASN A 180 3.58 -29.26 -5.07
CA ASN A 180 3.50 -27.81 -4.83
C ASN A 180 2.15 -27.38 -4.26
N ARG A 181 1.11 -28.22 -4.36
CA ARG A 181 -0.24 -27.89 -3.89
C ARG A 181 -0.27 -27.66 -2.38
N GLY A 182 0.30 -28.57 -1.59
CA GLY A 182 0.37 -28.45 -0.13
C GLY A 182 1.15 -27.25 0.34
N GLU A 183 2.34 -27.04 -0.25
CA GLU A 183 3.15 -25.87 0.06
C GLU A 183 2.41 -24.57 -0.28
N PHE A 184 1.74 -24.53 -1.43
CA PHE A 184 1.00 -23.35 -1.86
C PHE A 184 -0.17 -23.05 -0.91
N VAL A 185 -0.97 -24.06 -0.54
CA VAL A 185 -2.04 -23.92 0.46
C VAL A 185 -1.49 -23.44 1.81
N TYR A 186 -0.40 -24.05 2.27
CA TYR A 186 0.26 -23.63 3.50
C TYR A 186 0.65 -22.15 3.42
N HIS A 187 1.29 -21.73 2.33
CA HIS A 187 1.79 -20.37 2.17
C HIS A 187 0.64 -19.35 2.18
N ILE A 188 -0.47 -19.66 1.50
CA ILE A 188 -1.66 -18.81 1.47
C ILE A 188 -2.17 -18.57 2.89
N ILE A 189 -2.49 -19.63 3.62
CA ILE A 189 -3.05 -19.52 4.97
C ILE A 189 -2.06 -18.82 5.90
N ASN A 190 -0.80 -19.26 5.90
CA ASN A 190 0.24 -18.74 6.76
C ASN A 190 0.45 -17.22 6.56
N PHE A 191 0.60 -16.78 5.32
CA PHE A 191 0.85 -15.36 5.04
C PHE A 191 -0.39 -14.49 5.23
N LEU A 192 -1.60 -14.98 4.96
CA LEU A 192 -2.82 -14.22 5.25
C LEU A 192 -2.94 -13.91 6.76
N VAL A 193 -2.72 -14.91 7.63
CA VAL A 193 -2.74 -14.72 9.09
C VAL A 193 -1.62 -13.78 9.53
N ILE A 194 -0.38 -14.02 9.10
CA ILE A 194 0.79 -13.22 9.50
C ILE A 194 0.61 -11.75 9.09
N ASN A 195 0.16 -11.50 7.85
CA ASN A 195 0.02 -10.13 7.37
C ASN A 195 -1.16 -9.40 8.04
N LEU A 196 -2.25 -10.11 8.33
CA LEU A 196 -3.34 -9.55 9.11
C LEU A 196 -2.89 -9.20 10.54
N TYR A 197 -2.09 -10.04 11.18
CA TYR A 197 -1.51 -9.73 12.48
C TYR A 197 -0.68 -8.44 12.43
N LYS A 198 0.24 -8.31 11.47
CA LYS A 198 1.06 -7.10 11.29
C LYS A 198 0.20 -5.85 11.08
N TYR A 199 -0.89 -5.97 10.30
CA TYR A 199 -1.83 -4.88 10.06
C TYR A 199 -2.55 -4.44 11.34
N LEU A 200 -3.04 -5.39 12.14
CA LEU A 200 -3.79 -5.12 13.37
C LEU A 200 -2.89 -4.52 14.45
N HIS A 201 -1.64 -4.98 14.56
CA HIS A 201 -0.67 -4.52 15.56
C HIS A 201 0.22 -3.35 15.09
N LYS A 202 0.07 -2.90 13.83
CA LYS A 202 0.86 -1.81 13.22
C LYS A 202 2.38 -2.00 13.36
N LYS A 203 2.85 -3.26 13.35
CA LYS A 203 4.26 -3.60 13.55
C LYS A 203 4.71 -4.70 12.61
N ASN A 204 5.92 -4.55 12.08
CA ASN A 204 6.57 -5.57 11.26
C ASN A 204 7.23 -6.63 12.15
N THR A 205 6.45 -7.56 12.70
CA THR A 205 6.95 -8.62 13.58
C THR A 205 6.81 -10.01 12.96
N LYS A 206 7.60 -10.95 13.51
CA LYS A 206 7.36 -12.38 13.32
C LYS A 206 6.20 -12.82 14.20
N VAL A 207 5.35 -13.69 13.68
CA VAL A 207 4.18 -14.23 14.40
C VAL A 207 4.37 -15.74 14.51
N LYS A 208 4.41 -16.26 15.73
CA LYS A 208 4.65 -17.69 16.00
C LYS A 208 3.84 -18.18 17.19
N GLY A 209 3.66 -19.49 17.29
CA GLY A 209 3.03 -20.16 18.43
C GLY A 209 1.64 -19.63 18.74
N LYS A 210 1.38 -19.38 20.03
CA LYS A 210 0.07 -18.95 20.57
C LYS A 210 -0.51 -17.73 19.86
N GLN A 211 0.31 -16.74 19.48
CA GLN A 211 -0.17 -15.53 18.78
C GLN A 211 -0.79 -15.86 17.42
N PHE A 212 -0.17 -16.78 16.67
CA PHE A 212 -0.68 -17.24 15.39
C PHE A 212 -1.99 -17.99 15.59
N ASP A 213 -2.00 -18.95 16.52
CA ASP A 213 -3.13 -19.84 16.77
C ASP A 213 -4.36 -19.05 17.24
N ASN A 214 -4.18 -18.08 18.14
CA ASN A 214 -5.25 -17.22 18.64
C ASN A 214 -5.88 -16.39 17.50
N LEU A 215 -5.05 -15.79 16.63
CA LEU A 215 -5.58 -15.03 15.50
C LEU A 215 -6.24 -15.96 14.47
N PHE A 216 -5.68 -17.13 14.21
CA PHE A 216 -6.27 -18.13 13.33
C PHE A 216 -7.68 -18.51 13.82
N LEU A 217 -7.83 -18.87 15.10
CA LEU A 217 -9.13 -19.20 15.69
C LEU A 217 -10.10 -18.03 15.65
N LYS A 218 -9.61 -16.80 15.92
CA LYS A 218 -10.44 -15.60 15.82
C LYS A 218 -10.97 -15.38 14.38
N ILE A 219 -10.15 -15.61 13.36
CA ILE A 219 -10.55 -15.55 11.95
C ILE A 219 -11.58 -16.64 11.64
N THR A 220 -11.39 -17.85 12.17
CA THR A 220 -12.16 -19.05 11.81
C THR A 220 -13.31 -19.35 12.78
N ARG A 221 -13.70 -18.37 13.62
CA ARG A 221 -14.79 -18.50 14.60
C ARG A 221 -14.58 -19.69 15.55
N ASN A 222 -13.39 -19.77 16.14
CA ASN A 222 -12.94 -20.82 17.06
C ASN A 222 -12.96 -22.25 16.47
N ASN A 223 -12.82 -22.40 15.15
CA ASN A 223 -12.77 -23.71 14.52
C ASN A 223 -11.45 -24.45 14.80
N GLN A 224 -11.43 -25.25 15.87
CA GLN A 224 -10.28 -26.04 16.32
C GLN A 224 -9.87 -27.12 15.30
N ARG A 225 -10.84 -27.76 14.63
CA ARG A 225 -10.57 -28.77 13.59
C ARG A 225 -9.77 -28.18 12.43
N LEU A 226 -10.14 -26.98 11.97
CA LEU A 226 -9.43 -26.29 10.89
C LEU A 226 -7.99 -25.93 11.31
N LEU A 227 -7.79 -25.51 12.57
CA LEU A 227 -6.46 -25.25 13.12
C LEU A 227 -5.63 -26.53 13.19
N LYS A 228 -6.20 -27.64 13.68
CA LYS A 228 -5.54 -28.95 13.74
C LYS A 228 -5.08 -29.41 12.34
N ASN A 229 -5.95 -29.29 11.34
CA ASN A 229 -5.62 -29.62 9.94
C ASN A 229 -4.49 -28.74 9.39
N PHE A 230 -4.50 -27.44 9.70
CA PHE A 230 -3.43 -26.55 9.28
C PHE A 230 -2.10 -26.84 10.01
N LYS A 231 -2.13 -27.21 11.30
CA LYS A 231 -0.94 -27.65 12.03
C LYS A 231 -0.35 -28.93 11.44
N LEU A 232 -1.18 -29.91 11.10
CA LEU A 232 -0.74 -31.11 10.39
C LEU A 232 -0.07 -30.76 9.05
N LEU A 233 -0.68 -29.88 8.26
CA LEU A 233 -0.08 -29.39 7.01
C LEU A 233 1.27 -28.69 7.24
N ARG A 234 1.40 -27.92 8.32
CA ARG A 234 2.66 -27.25 8.71
C ARG A 234 3.76 -28.26 9.02
N GLU A 235 3.45 -29.34 9.75
CA GLU A 235 4.43 -30.39 10.05
C GLU A 235 4.80 -31.19 8.80
N ARG A 236 3.83 -31.60 7.96
CA ARG A 236 4.09 -32.26 6.67
C ARG A 236 5.02 -31.43 5.77
N LYS A 237 4.81 -30.11 5.72
CA LYS A 237 5.72 -29.21 5.00
C LYS A 237 7.13 -29.19 5.60
N LYS A 238 7.26 -29.22 6.93
CA LYS A 238 8.57 -29.25 7.61
C LYS A 238 9.32 -30.55 7.31
N ASN A 239 8.59 -31.65 7.17
CA ASN A 239 9.11 -32.98 6.83
C ASN A 239 9.36 -33.18 5.32
N LYS A 240 9.03 -32.18 4.48
CA LYS A 240 9.22 -32.18 3.02
C LYS A 240 8.46 -33.29 2.28
N ASP A 241 7.26 -33.67 2.77
CA ASP A 241 6.39 -34.66 2.14
C ASP A 241 6.20 -34.41 0.62
N LEU A 242 6.28 -35.47 -0.18
CA LEU A 242 6.26 -35.39 -1.65
C LEU A 242 4.85 -35.27 -2.24
N VAL A 243 3.83 -35.79 -1.55
CA VAL A 243 2.45 -35.85 -2.04
C VAL A 243 1.50 -35.32 -0.97
N TYR A 244 0.63 -34.40 -1.38
CA TYR A 244 -0.42 -33.87 -0.52
C TYR A 244 -1.79 -34.31 -1.00
N ASP A 245 -2.62 -34.71 -0.03
CA ASP A 245 -4.01 -35.09 -0.25
C ASP A 245 -4.81 -33.95 -0.92
N PRO A 246 -5.61 -34.20 -1.97
CA PRO A 246 -6.43 -33.16 -2.63
C PRO A 246 -7.35 -32.36 -1.70
N SER A 247 -7.82 -32.95 -0.59
CA SER A 247 -8.66 -32.32 0.43
C SER A 247 -8.04 -31.08 1.08
N ILE A 248 -6.72 -30.88 0.99
CA ILE A 248 -6.06 -29.64 1.43
C ILE A 248 -6.59 -28.40 0.69
N VAL A 249 -7.14 -28.57 -0.51
CA VAL A 249 -7.76 -27.48 -1.26
C VAL A 249 -8.98 -26.99 -0.49
N SER A 250 -9.80 -27.91 0.03
CA SER A 250 -10.96 -27.56 0.86
C SER A 250 -10.55 -26.79 2.12
N LEU A 251 -9.43 -27.17 2.76
CA LEU A 251 -8.84 -26.43 3.88
C LEU A 251 -8.55 -24.97 3.50
N ALA A 252 -7.91 -24.73 2.35
CA ALA A 252 -7.62 -23.38 1.85
C ALA A 252 -8.89 -22.58 1.55
N LEU A 253 -9.84 -23.18 0.83
CA LEU A 253 -11.09 -22.53 0.44
C LEU A 253 -11.92 -22.13 1.67
N SER A 254 -12.04 -23.05 2.64
CA SER A 254 -12.73 -22.82 3.91
C SER A 254 -12.05 -21.72 4.73
N PHE A 255 -10.71 -21.76 4.84
CA PHE A 255 -9.97 -20.71 5.52
C PHE A 255 -10.16 -19.34 4.85
N ILE A 256 -9.99 -19.25 3.52
CA ILE A 256 -10.12 -17.97 2.80
C ILE A 256 -11.54 -17.40 2.92
N LYS A 257 -12.57 -18.24 2.89
CA LYS A 257 -13.96 -17.82 3.14
C LYS A 257 -14.10 -17.14 4.50
N ASN A 258 -13.62 -17.80 5.56
CA ASN A 258 -13.62 -17.24 6.92
C ASN A 258 -12.78 -15.97 7.03
N PHE A 259 -11.60 -15.96 6.40
CA PHE A 259 -10.70 -14.81 6.34
C PHE A 259 -11.37 -13.58 5.71
N ASN A 260 -12.03 -13.74 4.57
CA ASN A 260 -12.74 -12.64 3.91
C ASN A 260 -13.91 -12.13 4.77
N GLN A 261 -14.67 -13.02 5.41
CA GLN A 261 -15.72 -12.61 6.35
C GLN A 261 -15.16 -11.85 7.55
N TYR A 262 -14.01 -12.30 8.09
CA TYR A 262 -13.32 -11.63 9.18
C TYR A 262 -12.80 -10.25 8.76
N LEU A 263 -12.27 -10.11 7.53
CA LEU A 263 -11.85 -8.81 7.00
C LEU A 263 -13.03 -7.83 6.89
N GLU A 264 -14.19 -8.27 6.43
CA GLU A 264 -15.39 -7.41 6.42
C GLU A 264 -15.83 -7.04 7.83
N LYS A 265 -15.75 -7.96 8.81
CA LYS A 265 -15.97 -7.62 10.23
C LYS A 265 -14.99 -6.55 10.70
N VAL A 266 -13.69 -6.72 10.44
CA VAL A 266 -12.65 -5.75 10.79
C VAL A 266 -12.94 -4.40 10.15
N LYS A 267 -13.31 -4.36 8.87
CA LYS A 267 -13.68 -3.15 8.16
C LYS A 267 -14.87 -2.43 8.83
N ASN A 268 -15.89 -3.18 9.25
CA ASN A 268 -17.06 -2.66 9.95
C ASN A 268 -16.78 -2.14 11.36
N GLU A 269 -15.62 -2.42 11.95
CA GLU A 269 -15.20 -1.78 13.21
C GLU A 269 -14.79 -0.31 13.01
N TYR A 270 -14.55 0.12 11.77
CA TYR A 270 -14.16 1.48 11.41
C TYR A 270 -15.33 2.28 10.86
N ILE A 271 -15.21 3.61 10.94
CA ILE A 271 -15.96 4.54 10.11
C ILE A 271 -15.14 4.74 8.83
N GLU A 272 -15.75 4.48 7.67
CA GLU A 272 -15.14 4.74 6.36
C GLU A 272 -15.36 6.20 5.97
N LEU A 273 -14.28 6.97 5.90
CA LEU A 273 -14.29 8.38 5.52
C LEU A 273 -13.75 8.53 4.10
N ASN A 274 -14.59 9.04 3.19
CA ASN A 274 -14.25 9.25 1.79
C ASN A 274 -14.25 10.75 1.53
N PHE A 275 -13.08 11.34 1.33
CA PHE A 275 -12.95 12.77 1.10
C PHE A 275 -12.82 13.06 -0.39
N ILE A 276 -13.57 14.04 -0.88
CA ILE A 276 -13.44 14.53 -2.25
C ILE A 276 -13.39 16.06 -2.27
N ARG A 277 -12.65 16.59 -3.25
CA ARG A 277 -12.82 17.98 -3.68
C ARG A 277 -14.04 18.07 -4.59
N HIS A 278 -14.79 19.17 -4.46
CA HIS A 278 -15.90 19.52 -5.34
C HIS A 278 -15.56 19.36 -6.85
N ALA A 279 -16.55 19.21 -7.71
CA ALA A 279 -16.36 19.17 -9.17
C ALA A 279 -15.83 20.49 -9.73
N GLN A 280 -15.20 20.46 -10.91
CA GLN A 280 -14.61 21.65 -11.51
C GLN A 280 -15.62 22.77 -11.74
N THR A 281 -15.22 24.01 -11.48
CA THR A 281 -15.95 25.24 -11.80
C THR A 281 -15.29 25.94 -12.99
N SER A 282 -15.96 26.92 -13.60
CA SER A 282 -15.38 27.76 -14.66
C SER A 282 -14.13 28.52 -14.19
N MET A 283 -14.13 28.96 -12.92
CA MET A 283 -13.07 29.78 -12.33
C MET A 283 -11.80 28.99 -11.96
N ASN A 284 -11.87 27.66 -11.81
CA ASN A 284 -10.68 26.86 -11.49
C ASN A 284 -9.58 26.90 -12.57
N LYS A 285 -9.92 27.20 -13.84
CA LYS A 285 -8.93 27.30 -14.93
C LYS A 285 -8.08 28.57 -14.87
N LYS A 286 -8.54 29.62 -14.18
CA LYS A 286 -7.96 30.96 -14.22
C LYS A 286 -6.82 31.19 -13.19
N LYS A 287 -6.33 30.15 -12.51
CA LYS A 287 -5.32 30.24 -11.41
C LYS A 287 -5.66 31.31 -10.36
N LEU A 288 -6.94 31.45 -10.03
CA LEU A 288 -7.44 32.39 -9.03
C LEU A 288 -7.34 31.80 -7.63
N PHE A 289 -7.14 32.66 -6.64
CA PHE A 289 -7.54 32.37 -5.27
C PHE A 289 -9.07 32.24 -5.25
N LEU A 290 -9.56 31.02 -5.09
CA LEU A 290 -11.00 30.73 -5.01
C LEU A 290 -11.31 30.22 -3.60
N GLY A 291 -11.66 31.15 -2.72
CA GLY A 291 -11.92 30.95 -1.31
C GLY A 291 -13.40 30.75 -1.01
N SER A 292 -13.81 31.11 0.20
CA SER A 292 -15.21 30.98 0.63
C SER A 292 -16.11 32.13 0.22
N ARG A 293 -15.58 33.30 -0.19
CA ARG A 293 -16.40 34.47 -0.55
C ARG A 293 -16.91 34.39 -1.98
N ILE A 294 -16.16 33.74 -2.87
CA ILE A 294 -16.57 33.48 -4.26
C ILE A 294 -17.01 32.03 -4.42
N ASP A 295 -18.27 31.85 -4.81
CA ASP A 295 -18.91 30.53 -4.83
C ASP A 295 -19.58 30.17 -6.17
N PRO A 296 -18.78 29.91 -7.22
CA PRO A 296 -19.28 29.66 -8.56
C PRO A 296 -19.93 28.27 -8.64
N LYS A 297 -20.93 28.13 -9.50
CA LYS A 297 -21.51 26.83 -9.85
C LYS A 297 -20.45 25.90 -10.46
N ILE A 298 -20.62 24.60 -10.26
CA ILE A 298 -19.84 23.59 -10.98
C ILE A 298 -20.19 23.63 -12.47
N LYS A 299 -19.25 23.25 -13.33
CA LYS A 299 -19.54 23.08 -14.76
C LYS A 299 -20.61 22.02 -14.95
N ASN A 300 -21.40 22.16 -16.03
CA ASN A 300 -22.34 21.14 -16.47
C ASN A 300 -21.59 19.87 -16.88
N ILE A 301 -21.34 19.00 -15.91
CA ILE A 301 -20.93 17.62 -16.14
C ILE A 301 -22.25 16.87 -16.38
N LYS A 302 -22.39 16.19 -17.53
CA LYS A 302 -23.52 15.27 -17.78
C LYS A 302 -23.75 14.46 -16.51
N ARG A 303 -24.96 14.51 -15.93
CA ARG A 303 -25.36 13.95 -14.60
C ARG A 303 -25.19 12.43 -14.48
N LYS A 304 -24.04 11.87 -14.86
CA LYS A 304 -23.69 10.47 -14.63
C LYS A 304 -23.17 10.35 -13.21
N LYS A 305 -23.74 9.42 -12.44
CA LYS A 305 -23.20 9.04 -11.13
C LYS A 305 -21.71 8.72 -11.29
N ILE A 306 -20.87 9.29 -10.44
CA ILE A 306 -19.43 9.03 -10.46
C ILE A 306 -19.14 7.60 -10.03
N ASN A 307 -19.96 7.06 -9.13
CA ASN A 307 -19.95 5.66 -8.73
C ASN A 307 -21.33 5.23 -8.22
N ASN A 308 -21.50 3.92 -8.08
CA ASN A 308 -22.70 3.30 -7.52
C ASN A 308 -22.58 3.04 -6.01
N ILE A 309 -21.65 3.71 -5.31
CA ILE A 309 -21.45 3.50 -3.88
C ILE A 309 -22.59 4.18 -3.11
N LYS A 310 -23.31 3.40 -2.29
CA LYS A 310 -24.31 3.92 -1.37
C LYS A 310 -23.65 4.33 -0.06
N TYR A 311 -23.69 5.62 0.26
CA TYR A 311 -23.17 6.17 1.51
C TYR A 311 -24.25 6.18 2.59
N ASN A 312 -23.85 6.04 3.86
CA ASN A 312 -24.74 6.30 4.98
C ASN A 312 -24.98 7.80 5.10
N TYR A 313 -23.91 8.60 5.00
CA TYR A 313 -23.94 10.04 5.12
C TYR A 313 -23.16 10.71 4.00
N ILE A 314 -23.67 11.82 3.48
CA ILE A 314 -22.87 12.83 2.78
C ILE A 314 -22.79 14.07 3.64
N ILE A 315 -21.59 14.58 3.88
CA ILE A 315 -21.33 15.86 4.52
C ILE A 315 -20.76 16.80 3.47
N THR A 316 -21.41 17.94 3.23
CA THR A 316 -20.93 18.96 2.29
C THR A 316 -20.55 20.24 3.01
N SER A 317 -19.57 20.95 2.48
CA SER A 317 -19.39 22.36 2.85
C SER A 317 -20.64 23.18 2.53
N ASN A 318 -20.77 24.37 3.12
CA ASN A 318 -21.90 25.25 2.83
C ASN A 318 -21.86 25.86 1.42
N LEU A 319 -20.70 25.81 0.75
CA LEU A 319 -20.50 26.36 -0.58
C LEU A 319 -21.24 25.55 -1.68
N LEU A 320 -21.94 26.26 -2.55
CA LEU A 320 -22.76 25.81 -3.67
C LEU A 320 -22.03 24.80 -4.54
N ARG A 321 -20.75 25.02 -4.86
CA ARG A 321 -19.98 24.04 -5.65
C ARG A 321 -19.88 22.66 -5.00
N ALA A 322 -19.74 22.60 -3.67
CA ALA A 322 -19.75 21.34 -2.94
C ALA A 322 -21.16 20.74 -2.86
N LYS A 323 -22.17 21.57 -2.58
CA LYS A 323 -23.59 21.17 -2.56
C LYS A 323 -24.09 20.62 -3.89
N MET A 324 -23.69 21.21 -5.01
CA MET A 324 -24.01 20.72 -6.36
C MET A 324 -23.28 19.41 -6.66
N THR A 325 -22.02 19.27 -6.23
CA THR A 325 -21.22 18.05 -6.45
C THR A 325 -21.86 16.82 -5.77
N ARG A 326 -22.56 17.02 -4.65
CA ARG A 326 -23.34 15.97 -3.97
C ARG A 326 -24.26 15.20 -4.91
N ASN A 327 -24.82 15.85 -5.93
CA ASN A 327 -25.79 15.26 -6.85
C ASN A 327 -25.21 14.10 -7.69
N PHE A 328 -23.88 13.93 -7.70
CA PHE A 328 -23.23 12.80 -8.36
C PHE A 328 -23.14 11.52 -7.50
N PHE A 329 -23.61 11.58 -6.25
CA PHE A 329 -23.51 10.51 -5.27
C PHE A 329 -24.84 10.23 -4.58
N SER A 330 -24.98 9.06 -3.96
CA SER A 330 -26.20 8.62 -3.28
C SER A 330 -25.94 8.35 -1.81
N ALA A 331 -26.79 8.87 -0.93
CA ALA A 331 -26.69 8.65 0.52
C ALA A 331 -28.06 8.59 1.21
N LYS A 332 -28.08 8.00 2.41
CA LYS A 332 -29.29 7.97 3.25
C LYS A 332 -29.58 9.33 3.92
N LYS A 333 -28.54 10.01 4.40
CA LYS A 333 -28.66 11.34 5.04
C LYS A 333 -27.64 12.32 4.49
N ILE A 334 -28.03 13.58 4.35
CA ILE A 334 -27.17 14.67 3.88
C ILE A 334 -27.06 15.69 5.01
N LEU A 335 -25.84 16.15 5.26
CA LEU A 335 -25.51 17.14 6.29
C LEU A 335 -24.68 18.26 5.65
N ASN A 336 -24.91 19.48 6.11
CA ASN A 336 -24.07 20.63 5.79
C ASN A 336 -23.19 20.95 7.00
N ASN A 337 -21.93 21.31 6.76
CA ASN A 337 -21.02 21.69 7.83
C ASN A 337 -20.06 22.79 7.35
N GLU A 338 -20.13 23.96 7.96
CA GLU A 338 -19.27 25.11 7.61
C GLU A 338 -17.79 24.89 7.96
N LEU A 339 -17.48 24.01 8.92
CA LEU A 339 -16.11 23.73 9.33
C LEU A 339 -15.24 23.22 8.17
N ILE A 340 -15.87 22.66 7.12
CA ILE A 340 -15.23 22.13 5.92
C ILE A 340 -15.38 23.05 4.69
N ASN A 341 -15.70 24.33 4.89
CA ASN A 341 -15.61 25.35 3.83
C ASN A 341 -14.17 25.51 3.33
N GLU A 342 -14.01 26.07 2.13
CA GLU A 342 -12.67 26.47 1.67
C GLU A 342 -12.12 27.57 2.58
N ILE A 343 -10.81 27.80 2.54
CA ILE A 343 -10.20 28.92 3.23
C ILE A 343 -10.84 30.26 2.81
N ASP A 344 -11.05 31.17 3.76
CA ASP A 344 -11.37 32.55 3.46
C ASP A 344 -10.09 33.31 3.06
N TYR A 345 -9.92 33.59 1.76
CA TYR A 345 -8.80 34.41 1.27
C TYR A 345 -9.02 35.91 1.47
N GLY A 346 -10.11 36.32 2.12
CA GLY A 346 -10.39 37.70 2.42
C GLY A 346 -10.46 38.56 1.16
N ASN A 347 -9.76 39.70 1.17
CA ASN A 347 -9.70 40.62 0.03
C ASN A 347 -8.81 40.13 -1.12
N ALA A 348 -8.26 38.91 -1.03
CA ALA A 348 -7.56 38.25 -2.13
C ALA A 348 -8.45 37.24 -2.88
N ASP A 349 -9.66 36.95 -2.41
CA ASP A 349 -10.58 36.04 -3.10
C ASP A 349 -10.94 36.61 -4.49
N GLY A 350 -10.84 35.78 -5.52
CA GLY A 350 -11.07 36.15 -6.92
C GLY A 350 -9.87 36.73 -7.66
N LEU A 351 -8.78 37.07 -6.95
CA LEU A 351 -7.55 37.57 -7.60
C LEU A 351 -6.69 36.42 -8.12
N THR A 352 -5.97 36.68 -9.22
CA THR A 352 -4.89 35.81 -9.67
C THR A 352 -3.69 35.89 -8.73
N ILE A 353 -2.80 34.89 -8.81
CA ILE A 353 -1.53 34.91 -8.06
C ILE A 353 -0.71 36.18 -8.35
N MET A 354 -0.71 36.66 -9.60
CA MET A 354 0.05 37.85 -10.01
C MET A 354 -0.54 39.13 -9.39
N GLU A 355 -1.87 39.30 -9.45
CA GLU A 355 -2.56 40.44 -8.83
C GLU A 355 -2.39 40.46 -7.32
N THR A 356 -2.53 39.30 -6.65
CA THR A 356 -2.30 39.18 -5.20
C THR A 356 -0.85 39.52 -4.85
N LYS A 357 0.13 39.10 -5.66
CA LYS A 357 1.55 39.43 -5.42
C LYS A 357 1.82 40.92 -5.55
N LYS A 358 1.18 41.60 -6.52
CA LYS A 358 1.29 43.06 -6.69
C LYS A 358 0.61 43.82 -5.56
N LYS A 359 -0.58 43.40 -5.15
CA LYS A 359 -1.41 44.10 -4.14
C LYS A 359 -0.99 43.81 -2.70
N TYR A 360 -0.50 42.61 -2.42
CA TYR A 360 -0.12 42.14 -1.08
C TYR A 360 1.23 41.41 -1.10
N PRO A 361 2.34 42.10 -1.47
CA PRO A 361 3.67 41.47 -1.60
C PRO A 361 4.16 40.82 -0.31
N HIS A 362 3.83 41.41 0.85
CA HIS A 362 4.19 40.91 2.18
C HIS A 362 3.74 39.46 2.44
N LEU A 363 2.63 39.00 1.83
CA LEU A 363 2.17 37.61 1.95
C LEU A 363 3.20 36.64 1.39
N PHE A 364 3.70 36.93 0.19
CA PHE A 364 4.64 36.07 -0.52
C PHE A 364 6.03 36.08 0.14
N GLU A 365 6.45 37.23 0.65
CA GLU A 365 7.69 37.35 1.43
C GLU A 365 7.60 36.55 2.73
N SER A 366 6.50 36.68 3.47
CA SER A 366 6.23 35.88 4.68
C SER A 366 6.25 34.38 4.38
N TRP A 367 5.60 33.94 3.30
CA TRP A 367 5.59 32.53 2.91
C TRP A 367 6.97 32.02 2.49
N LYS A 368 7.79 32.83 1.81
CA LYS A 368 9.18 32.50 1.48
C LYS A 368 10.01 32.26 2.74
N ASN A 369 9.74 33.02 3.80
CA ASN A 369 10.35 32.87 5.12
C ASN A 369 9.65 31.79 5.99
N GLY A 370 8.65 31.09 5.44
CA GLY A 370 7.93 30.01 6.13
C GLY A 370 7.04 30.48 7.29
N ILE A 371 6.58 31.73 7.24
CA ILE A 371 5.70 32.38 8.23
C ILE A 371 4.23 32.23 7.78
N ASP A 372 3.36 31.80 8.69
CA ASP A 372 1.92 31.58 8.43
C ASP A 372 1.11 32.87 8.67
N VAL A 373 1.23 33.82 7.74
CA VAL A 373 0.50 35.10 7.76
C VAL A 373 -0.96 34.94 7.29
N LYS A 374 -1.86 35.75 7.86
CA LYS A 374 -3.26 35.81 7.43
C LYS A 374 -3.40 36.53 6.09
N PHE A 375 -4.34 36.05 5.28
CA PHE A 375 -4.81 36.85 4.16
C PHE A 375 -5.50 38.13 4.70
N PRO A 376 -5.48 39.25 3.95
CA PRO A 376 -6.12 40.49 4.38
C PRO A 376 -7.62 40.29 4.64
N GLN A 377 -8.06 40.49 5.89
CA GLN A 377 -9.42 40.18 6.36
C GLN A 377 -9.84 38.72 6.16
N GLY A 378 -8.90 37.78 6.10
CA GLY A 378 -9.14 36.35 5.87
C GLY A 378 -8.50 35.44 6.91
N GLU A 379 -8.50 34.14 6.60
CA GLU A 379 -7.88 33.09 7.40
C GLU A 379 -6.38 32.95 7.06
N ASN A 380 -5.61 32.33 7.95
CA ASN A 380 -4.33 31.68 7.62
C ASN A 380 -4.44 30.16 7.71
N THR A 381 -3.33 29.44 7.51
CA THR A 381 -3.30 27.97 7.63
C THR A 381 -3.69 27.51 9.03
N HIS A 382 -3.26 28.23 10.06
CA HIS A 382 -3.57 27.93 11.46
C HIS A 382 -5.07 28.05 11.79
N ASP A 383 -5.77 29.03 11.23
CA ASP A 383 -7.22 29.19 11.42
C ASP A 383 -7.98 28.00 10.79
N VAL A 384 -7.62 27.62 9.56
CA VAL A 384 -8.15 26.42 8.90
C VAL A 384 -7.86 25.16 9.71
N LYS A 385 -6.66 25.06 10.29
CA LYS A 385 -6.26 23.94 11.18
C LYS A 385 -7.16 23.85 12.41
N LYS A 386 -7.52 24.97 13.05
CA LYS A 386 -8.41 24.99 14.23
C LYS A 386 -9.77 24.38 13.88
N ARG A 387 -10.41 24.81 12.78
CA ARG A 387 -11.71 24.25 12.36
C ARG A 387 -11.61 22.83 11.80
N ALA A 388 -10.50 22.46 11.15
CA ALA A 388 -10.25 21.07 10.77
C ALA A 388 -10.23 20.13 11.98
N LYS A 389 -9.61 20.53 13.11
CA LYS A 389 -9.65 19.77 14.37
C LYS A 389 -11.08 19.66 14.92
N LYS A 390 -11.85 20.75 14.93
CA LYS A 390 -13.27 20.72 15.31
C LYS A 390 -14.07 19.75 14.43
N PHE A 391 -13.79 19.71 13.12
CA PHE A 391 -14.42 18.76 12.21
C PHE A 391 -14.03 17.30 12.51
N LEU A 392 -12.76 17.03 12.82
CA LEU A 392 -12.34 15.69 13.27
C LEU A 392 -13.06 15.25 14.55
N ASN A 393 -13.36 16.18 15.46
CA ASN A 393 -14.17 15.90 16.65
C ASN A 393 -15.64 15.65 16.29
N PHE A 394 -16.21 16.42 15.36
CA PHE A 394 -17.57 16.19 14.85
C PHE A 394 -17.75 14.78 14.26
N LEU A 395 -16.71 14.23 13.63
CA LEU A 395 -16.73 12.85 13.12
C LEU A 395 -16.85 11.78 14.22
N ASN A 396 -16.71 12.12 15.51
CA ASN A 396 -16.96 11.20 16.62
C ASN A 396 -18.46 10.90 16.80
N ASN A 397 -19.34 11.72 16.27
CA ASN A 397 -20.81 11.55 16.39
C ASN A 397 -21.36 10.41 15.52
N PHE A 398 -20.51 9.77 14.70
CA PHE A 398 -20.91 8.67 13.82
C PHE A 398 -20.48 7.32 14.38
N LYS A 399 -21.29 6.30 14.12
CA LYS A 399 -21.05 4.93 14.60
C LYS A 399 -20.14 4.15 13.64
N SER A 400 -19.35 3.21 14.17
CA SER A 400 -18.60 2.23 13.36
C SER A 400 -19.50 1.52 12.34
N GLY A 401 -18.94 1.14 11.20
CA GLY A 401 -19.66 0.59 10.05
C GLY A 401 -20.33 1.67 9.17
N SER A 402 -20.32 2.94 9.59
CA SER A 402 -20.79 4.05 8.76
C SER A 402 -19.80 4.34 7.64
N LYS A 403 -20.33 4.49 6.42
CA LYS A 403 -19.62 5.01 5.25
C LYS A 403 -20.06 6.44 4.96
N ILE A 404 -19.11 7.37 5.06
CA ILE A 404 -19.33 8.80 4.97
C ILE A 404 -18.57 9.34 3.76
N LEU A 405 -19.24 10.13 2.93
CA LEU A 405 -18.62 10.96 1.90
C LEU A 405 -18.55 12.40 2.40
N ILE A 406 -17.38 13.01 2.32
CA ILE A 406 -17.10 14.39 2.72
C ILE A 406 -16.72 15.17 1.47
N ILE A 407 -17.51 16.17 1.11
CA ILE A 407 -17.32 17.01 -0.07
C ILE A 407 -16.87 18.39 0.38
N SER A 408 -15.61 18.71 0.11
CA SER A 408 -14.96 19.93 0.54
C SER A 408 -14.06 20.47 -0.60
N HIS A 409 -12.97 21.15 -0.23
CA HIS A 409 -12.17 21.98 -1.11
C HIS A 409 -10.69 21.69 -0.95
N SER A 410 -9.89 22.21 -1.88
CA SER A 410 -8.47 21.88 -1.97
C SER A 410 -7.68 22.27 -0.73
N PHE A 411 -7.77 23.52 -0.27
CA PHE A 411 -6.91 24.00 0.81
C PHE A 411 -7.33 23.38 2.15
N PHE A 412 -8.64 23.30 2.42
CA PHE A 412 -9.13 22.60 3.60
C PHE A 412 -8.64 21.13 3.67
N LEU A 413 -8.77 20.38 2.57
CA LEU A 413 -8.36 18.96 2.54
C LEU A 413 -6.85 18.80 2.69
N ARG A 414 -6.03 19.72 2.16
CA ARG A 414 -4.57 19.74 2.37
C ARG A 414 -4.22 19.86 3.85
N VAL A 415 -4.84 20.80 4.56
CA VAL A 415 -4.65 20.99 6.00
C VAL A 415 -5.13 19.77 6.78
N LEU A 416 -6.32 19.26 6.47
CA LEU A 416 -6.90 18.09 7.13
C LEU A 416 -6.03 16.84 6.96
N PHE A 417 -5.57 16.55 5.74
CA PHE A 417 -4.72 15.39 5.46
C PHE A 417 -3.36 15.53 6.12
N SER A 418 -2.81 16.74 6.18
CA SER A 418 -1.56 16.99 6.91
C SER A 418 -1.71 16.67 8.40
N LEU A 419 -2.85 16.97 9.01
CA LEU A 419 -3.14 16.58 10.40
C LEU A 419 -3.26 15.06 10.58
N ILE A 420 -4.03 14.40 9.71
CA ILE A 420 -4.27 12.95 9.79
C ILE A 420 -2.97 12.16 9.55
N LEU A 421 -2.18 12.58 8.57
CA LEU A 421 -0.93 11.92 8.16
C LEU A 421 0.30 12.42 8.95
N LYS A 422 0.10 13.34 9.90
CA LYS A 422 1.17 13.95 10.73
C LYS A 422 2.28 14.58 9.88
N MET A 423 1.90 15.27 8.82
CA MET A 423 2.79 15.99 7.90
C MET A 423 3.03 17.41 8.41
N ASN A 424 4.15 18.01 7.99
CA ASN A 424 4.40 19.43 8.25
C ASN A 424 3.36 20.28 7.51
N LEU A 425 2.70 21.21 8.21
CA LEU A 425 1.70 22.07 7.57
C LEU A 425 2.31 23.04 6.57
N LYS A 426 3.60 23.38 6.73
CA LYS A 426 4.33 24.23 5.77
C LYS A 426 4.36 23.62 4.36
N THR A 427 4.31 22.30 4.23
CA THR A 427 4.33 21.59 2.95
C THR A 427 2.93 21.18 2.45
N ALA A 428 1.86 21.54 3.18
CA ALA A 428 0.49 21.14 2.83
C ALA A 428 0.07 21.59 1.41
N TYR A 429 0.57 22.73 0.94
CA TYR A 429 0.28 23.27 -0.40
C TYR A 429 0.73 22.35 -1.54
N GLN A 430 1.73 21.48 -1.30
CA GLN A 430 2.26 20.57 -2.30
C GLN A 430 1.32 19.37 -2.53
N ILE A 431 0.46 19.02 -1.56
CA ILE A 431 -0.47 17.91 -1.69
C ILE A 431 -1.46 18.21 -2.82
N ASN A 432 -1.49 17.33 -3.81
CA ASN A 432 -2.38 17.48 -4.96
C ASN A 432 -3.75 16.88 -4.65
N ILE A 433 -4.79 17.73 -4.67
CA ILE A 433 -6.18 17.32 -4.44
C ILE A 433 -6.96 17.51 -5.75
N ASP A 434 -6.97 16.44 -6.54
CA ASP A 434 -7.68 16.39 -7.82
C ASP A 434 -9.21 16.43 -7.58
N HIS A 435 -9.93 17.08 -8.49
CA HIS A 435 -11.40 17.15 -8.42
C HIS A 435 -12.02 15.76 -8.47
N LEU A 436 -13.03 15.51 -7.64
CA LEU A 436 -13.80 14.26 -7.59
C LEU A 436 -13.00 12.99 -7.24
N LYS A 437 -11.70 13.11 -7.04
CA LYS A 437 -10.86 12.00 -6.59
C LYS A 437 -11.17 11.67 -5.13
N ILE A 438 -11.41 10.40 -4.86
CA ILE A 438 -11.72 9.88 -3.52
C ILE A 438 -10.42 9.59 -2.76
N PHE A 439 -10.26 10.24 -1.63
CA PHE A 439 -9.21 9.96 -0.65
C PHE A 439 -9.84 9.26 0.55
N GLN A 440 -9.55 7.97 0.72
CA GLN A 440 -10.16 7.17 1.77
C GLN A 440 -9.29 7.06 3.03
N PHE A 441 -9.93 7.25 4.18
CA PHE A 441 -9.38 7.03 5.51
C PHE A 441 -10.34 6.19 6.35
N LEU A 442 -9.81 5.46 7.33
CA LEU A 442 -10.58 4.71 8.31
C LEU A 442 -10.41 5.36 9.67
N LYS A 443 -11.52 5.53 10.41
CA LYS A 443 -11.51 6.06 11.77
C LYS A 443 -11.96 5.01 12.78
N LYS A 444 -11.21 4.85 13.88
CA LYS A 444 -11.58 4.01 15.03
C LYS A 444 -11.16 4.71 16.32
N GLY A 445 -12.15 5.07 17.16
CA GLY A 445 -11.92 5.96 18.29
C GLY A 445 -11.27 7.27 17.84
N LYS A 446 -10.16 7.65 18.47
CA LYS A 446 -9.34 8.84 18.12
C LYS A 446 -8.37 8.63 16.95
N TYR A 447 -8.22 7.40 16.46
CA TYR A 447 -7.22 7.07 15.46
C TYR A 447 -7.77 7.18 14.05
N TYR A 448 -6.97 7.78 13.17
CA TYR A 448 -7.20 7.87 11.74
C TYR A 448 -6.12 7.07 11.02
N ILE A 449 -6.53 6.20 10.10
CA ILE A 449 -5.65 5.30 9.36
C ILE A 449 -5.87 5.57 7.88
N SER A 450 -4.79 5.84 7.15
CA SER A 450 -4.87 5.94 5.69
C SER A 450 -5.33 4.61 5.09
N ASN A 451 -6.29 4.68 4.17
CA ASN A 451 -6.69 3.55 3.34
C ASN A 451 -6.60 3.90 1.86
N LEU A 452 -5.66 4.79 1.52
CA LEU A 452 -5.33 5.14 0.16
C LEU A 452 -4.65 3.95 -0.52
N ASN A 453 -4.80 3.86 -1.85
CA ASN A 453 -3.92 2.97 -2.61
C ASN A 453 -2.47 3.41 -2.41
N ARG A 454 -1.53 2.48 -2.55
CA ARG A 454 -0.14 2.76 -2.18
C ARG A 454 0.47 3.87 -3.03
N ALA A 455 0.24 3.88 -4.34
CA ALA A 455 0.79 4.91 -5.23
C ALA A 455 0.38 6.33 -4.78
N GLU A 456 -0.88 6.50 -4.37
CA GLU A 456 -1.39 7.75 -3.81
C GLU A 456 -0.79 8.09 -2.46
N TYR A 457 -0.71 7.11 -1.55
CA TYR A 457 -0.10 7.30 -0.25
C TYR A 457 1.32 7.84 -0.37
N TYR A 458 2.17 7.25 -1.24
CA TYR A 458 3.51 7.78 -1.46
C TYR A 458 3.52 9.10 -2.22
N LYS A 459 2.62 9.34 -3.18
CA LYS A 459 2.54 10.63 -3.87
C LYS A 459 2.21 11.78 -2.90
N ILE A 460 1.44 11.52 -1.85
CA ILE A 460 1.16 12.50 -0.80
C ILE A 460 2.37 12.66 0.13
N LEU A 461 3.01 11.57 0.55
CA LEU A 461 4.14 11.62 1.48
C LEU A 461 5.44 12.14 0.85
N SER A 462 5.73 11.82 -0.40
CA SER A 462 7.00 12.16 -1.06
C SER A 462 7.18 13.66 -1.21
N LYS A 463 6.09 14.40 -1.28
CA LYS A 463 6.15 15.86 -1.42
C LYS A 463 6.70 16.54 -0.16
N ASN A 464 6.61 15.92 1.03
CA ASN A 464 7.17 16.48 2.25
C ASN A 464 8.70 16.44 2.37
N HIS A 465 9.39 15.79 1.44
CA HIS A 465 10.82 15.48 1.58
C HIS A 465 11.72 16.23 0.58
N ASP A 466 11.15 17.16 -0.20
CA ASP A 466 11.90 18.06 -1.09
C ASP A 466 11.82 19.51 -0.59
#